data_AF-A0A9P5XSL1-F1
#
_entry.id   AF-A0A9P5XSL1-F1
#
_cell.length_a   1.000
_cell.length_b   1.000
_cell.length_c   1.000
_cell.angle_alpha   90.00
_cell.angle_beta   90.00
_cell.angle_gamma   90.00
#
_symmetry.space_group_name_H-M   'P 1'
#
loop_
_entity.id
_entity.type
_entity.pdbx_description
1 polymer ?
#
loop_
_entity_poly.entity_id
_entity_poly.type
_entity_poly.pdbx_seq_one_letter_code
_entity_poly.pdbx_strand_id
1 'polypeptide(L)'
;MSPSRIPTVCVVVSSNAEQYRVVDVTGAPNGSSIRERILSKLRIPDDRHANFSIYQSEIGCFGMGSALTNTRLFELCRDYGDSSGSLKFFVSTYPDRPSSQVDQVVFSPTYYSNGLY
;
A
#
# COMPACT_ATOMS: atom_id res chain seq x y z
N MET A 1 -2.66 26.13 -16.77
CA MET A 1 -1.87 25.30 -15.84
C MET A 1 -2.13 23.84 -16.17
N SER A 2 -1.12 23.11 -16.63
CA SER A 2 -1.22 21.66 -16.80
C SER A 2 -1.36 21.03 -15.41
N PRO A 3 -2.24 20.03 -15.19
CA PRO A 3 -2.23 19.31 -13.92
C PRO A 3 -0.86 18.60 -13.81
N SER A 4 -0.07 18.96 -12.80
CA SER A 4 1.23 18.36 -12.55
C SER A 4 1.02 16.92 -12.11
N ARG A 5 1.01 15.97 -13.05
CA ARG A 5 0.96 14.54 -12.76
C ARG A 5 2.23 14.12 -12.00
N ILE A 6 2.13 13.02 -11.26
CA ILE A 6 3.31 12.43 -10.60
C ILE A 6 4.37 12.05 -11.65
N PRO A 7 5.65 12.41 -11.43
CA PRO A 7 6.77 12.01 -12.29
C PRO A 7 7.06 10.50 -12.19
N THR A 8 8.23 10.04 -12.63
CA THR A 8 8.63 8.64 -12.46
C THR A 8 8.86 8.32 -10.98
N VAL A 9 7.91 7.67 -10.33
CA VAL A 9 7.89 7.46 -8.86
C VAL A 9 7.38 6.07 -8.54
N CYS A 10 8.17 5.35 -7.77
CA CYS A 10 7.79 4.13 -7.08
C CYS A 10 7.66 4.42 -5.60
N VAL A 11 6.75 3.72 -4.92
CA VAL A 11 6.61 3.77 -3.46
C VAL A 11 6.63 2.36 -2.90
N VAL A 12 7.17 2.20 -1.71
CA VAL A 12 7.22 0.92 -1.01
C VAL A 12 6.08 0.89 0.01
N VAL A 13 5.25 -0.14 -0.03
CA VAL A 13 4.08 -0.24 0.85
C VAL A 13 4.05 -1.55 1.60
N SER A 14 3.61 -1.49 2.84
CA SER A 14 3.36 -2.66 3.68
C SER A 14 2.10 -2.47 4.51
N SER A 15 1.55 -3.57 4.97
CA SER A 15 0.37 -3.61 5.84
C SER A 15 0.61 -4.46 7.10
N ASN A 16 1.80 -5.05 7.21
CA ASN A 16 2.26 -5.83 8.36
C ASN A 16 3.70 -5.46 8.80
N ALA A 17 4.37 -4.53 8.12
CA ALA A 17 5.76 -4.11 8.34
C ALA A 17 6.83 -5.21 8.16
N GLU A 18 6.46 -6.31 7.49
CA GLU A 18 7.37 -7.43 7.20
C GLU A 18 7.41 -7.72 5.69
N GLN A 19 6.25 -7.72 5.05
CA GLN A 19 6.10 -7.90 3.61
C GLN A 19 5.94 -6.55 2.93
N TYR A 20 6.82 -6.27 1.98
CA TYR A 20 6.85 -5.01 1.24
C TYR A 20 6.51 -5.23 -0.23
N ARG A 21 5.71 -4.32 -0.78
CA ARG A 21 5.35 -4.30 -2.21
C ARG A 21 5.75 -2.97 -2.81
N VAL A 22 6.32 -3.00 -4.00
CA VAL A 22 6.61 -1.78 -4.78
C VAL A 22 5.38 -1.44 -5.62
N VAL A 23 4.94 -0.18 -5.55
CA VAL A 23 3.82 0.37 -6.31
C VAL A 23 4.35 1.48 -7.22
N ASP A 24 4.13 1.34 -8.52
CA ASP A 24 4.35 2.41 -9.48
C ASP A 24 3.17 3.40 -9.45
N VAL A 25 3.46 4.65 -9.09
CA VAL A 25 2.47 5.74 -8.97
C VAL A 25 2.65 6.80 -10.06
N THR A 26 3.47 6.53 -11.07
CA THR A 26 3.74 7.44 -12.18
C THR A 26 2.48 7.81 -12.94
N GLY A 27 2.42 9.09 -13.32
CA GLY A 27 1.31 9.66 -14.08
C GLY A 27 0.02 9.82 -13.29
N ALA A 28 -0.01 9.47 -11.99
CA ALA A 28 -1.18 9.64 -11.15
C ALA A 28 -1.59 11.12 -11.10
N PRO A 29 -2.90 11.43 -11.31
CA PRO A 29 -3.37 12.82 -11.41
C PRO A 29 -3.64 13.47 -10.04
N ASN A 30 -3.85 12.66 -8.99
CA ASN A 30 -4.15 13.12 -7.63
C ASN A 30 -3.89 11.99 -6.62
N GLY A 31 -3.99 12.31 -5.32
CA GLY A 31 -3.73 11.34 -4.26
C GLY A 31 -4.77 10.22 -4.13
N SER A 32 -6.00 10.42 -4.59
CA SER A 32 -7.02 9.35 -4.61
C SER A 32 -6.60 8.23 -5.56
N SER A 33 -6.09 8.57 -6.75
CA SER A 33 -5.54 7.56 -7.68
C SER A 33 -4.30 6.86 -7.13
N ILE A 34 -3.46 7.56 -6.36
CA ILE A 34 -2.30 6.93 -5.68
C ILE A 34 -2.80 5.95 -4.62
N ARG A 35 -3.75 6.37 -3.78
CA ARG A 35 -4.36 5.54 -2.73
C ARG A 35 -4.95 4.26 -3.31
N GLU A 36 -5.75 4.37 -4.36
CA GLU A 36 -6.35 3.23 -5.06
C GLU A 36 -5.27 2.25 -5.53
N ARG A 37 -4.23 2.71 -6.23
CA ARG A 37 -3.11 1.85 -6.66
C ARG A 37 -2.43 1.12 -5.50
N ILE A 38 -2.22 1.81 -4.38
CA ILE A 38 -1.61 1.22 -3.17
C ILE A 38 -2.51 0.13 -2.58
N LEU A 39 -3.79 0.44 -2.36
CA LEU A 39 -4.74 -0.49 -1.74
C LEU A 39 -4.99 -1.71 -2.64
N SER A 40 -5.15 -1.51 -3.95
CA SER A 40 -5.25 -2.61 -4.92
C SER A 40 -3.98 -3.46 -4.96
N LYS A 41 -2.77 -2.86 -4.89
CA LYS A 41 -1.51 -3.64 -4.84
C LYS A 41 -1.43 -4.51 -3.60
N LEU A 42 -1.97 -4.05 -2.46
CA LEU A 42 -2.07 -4.81 -1.23
C LEU A 42 -3.22 -5.83 -1.22
N ARG A 43 -4.03 -5.89 -2.30
CA ARG A 43 -5.21 -6.75 -2.44
C ARG A 43 -6.29 -6.46 -1.38
N ILE A 44 -6.41 -5.19 -0.99
CA ILE A 44 -7.52 -4.75 -0.14
C ILE A 44 -8.76 -4.59 -1.05
N PRO A 45 -9.88 -5.26 -0.73
CA PRO A 45 -11.13 -5.13 -1.49
C PRO A 45 -11.64 -3.67 -1.55
N ASP A 46 -12.13 -3.24 -2.71
CA ASP A 46 -12.54 -1.86 -2.98
C ASP A 46 -13.62 -1.36 -2.00
N ASP A 47 -14.57 -2.22 -1.64
CA ASP A 47 -15.62 -1.96 -0.64
C ASP A 47 -15.06 -1.69 0.77
N ARG A 48 -13.81 -2.12 1.04
CA ARG A 48 -13.11 -1.90 2.29
C ARG A 48 -12.12 -0.75 2.26
N HIS A 49 -11.85 -0.12 1.11
CA HIS A 49 -10.83 0.94 1.00
C HIS A 49 -11.05 2.09 1.99
N ALA A 50 -12.31 2.45 2.26
CA ALA A 50 -12.67 3.51 3.19
C ALA A 50 -12.25 3.23 4.65
N ASN A 51 -12.06 1.96 5.02
CA ASN A 51 -11.66 1.54 6.36
C ASN A 51 -10.14 1.62 6.57
N PHE A 52 -9.36 1.79 5.51
CA PHE A 52 -7.91 1.79 5.57
C PHE A 52 -7.34 3.21 5.45
N SER A 53 -6.38 3.46 6.32
CA SER A 53 -5.55 4.66 6.31
C SER A 53 -4.15 4.33 5.80
N ILE A 54 -3.51 5.33 5.21
CA ILE A 54 -2.11 5.27 4.77
C ILE A 54 -1.32 6.21 5.68
N TYR A 55 -0.20 5.73 6.20
CA TYR A 55 0.70 6.45 7.09
C TYR A 55 2.10 6.48 6.47
N GLN A 56 2.88 7.53 6.73
CA GLN A 56 4.34 7.44 6.48
C GLN A 56 4.94 6.35 7.36
N SER A 57 6.02 5.73 6.91
CA SER A 57 6.67 4.65 7.65
C SER A 57 8.12 4.48 7.21
N GLU A 58 8.83 3.61 7.92
CA GLU A 58 10.15 3.09 7.56
C GLU A 58 10.14 1.56 7.61
N ILE A 59 11.19 0.93 7.08
CA ILE A 59 11.30 -0.53 7.10
C ILE A 59 11.35 -1.04 8.55
N GLY A 60 10.56 -2.07 8.86
CA GLY A 60 10.37 -2.63 10.19
C GLY A 60 9.45 -1.82 11.11
N CYS A 61 8.88 -0.71 10.66
CA CYS A 61 7.99 0.14 11.47
C CYS A 61 6.54 0.09 10.99
N PHE A 62 5.59 0.33 11.91
CA PHE A 62 4.21 0.60 11.55
C PHE A 62 4.03 2.07 11.11
N GLY A 63 2.82 2.62 11.25
CA GLY A 63 2.51 3.98 10.87
C GLY A 63 3.16 5.01 11.79
N MET A 64 3.81 6.00 11.19
CA MET A 64 4.38 7.16 11.87
C MET A 64 3.49 8.39 11.66
N GLY A 65 3.25 9.13 12.74
CA GLY A 65 2.44 10.35 12.69
C GLY A 65 0.95 10.08 12.42
N SER A 66 0.30 11.03 11.76
CA SER A 66 -1.13 10.97 11.44
C SER A 66 -1.39 10.28 10.09
N ALA A 67 -2.63 9.80 9.92
CA ALA A 67 -3.08 9.28 8.63
C ALA A 67 -2.99 10.36 7.54
N LEU A 68 -2.45 9.98 6.38
CA LEU A 68 -2.28 10.88 5.25
C LEU A 68 -3.62 11.15 4.57
N THR A 69 -3.89 12.44 4.35
CA THR A 69 -4.93 12.86 3.42
C THR A 69 -4.50 12.59 1.98
N ASN A 70 -5.45 12.52 1.05
CA ASN A 70 -5.12 12.36 -0.38
C ASN A 70 -4.23 13.52 -0.86
N THR A 71 -4.47 14.75 -0.40
CA THR A 71 -3.61 15.90 -0.74
C THR A 71 -2.18 15.68 -0.26
N ARG A 72 -1.99 15.28 1.01
CA ARG A 72 -0.64 15.09 1.55
C ARG A 72 0.09 13.92 0.90
N LEU A 73 -0.61 12.82 0.64
CA LEU A 73 -0.06 11.66 -0.08
C LEU A 73 0.44 12.07 -1.47
N PHE A 74 -0.33 12.91 -2.17
CA PHE A 74 0.07 13.41 -3.49
C PHE A 74 1.31 14.31 -3.43
N GLU A 75 1.34 15.27 -2.51
CA GLU A 75 2.49 16.15 -2.30
C GLU A 75 3.75 15.36 -1.98
N LEU A 76 3.67 14.37 -1.08
CA LEU A 76 4.81 13.52 -0.73
C LEU A 76 5.37 12.81 -1.96
N CYS A 77 4.51 12.14 -2.73
CA CYS A 77 4.94 11.45 -3.94
C CYS A 77 5.48 12.41 -5.01
N ARG A 78 4.94 13.62 -5.14
CA ARG A 78 5.39 14.60 -6.14
C ARG A 78 6.73 15.22 -5.77
N ASP A 79 6.89 15.59 -4.51
CA ASP A 79 7.98 16.46 -4.06
C ASP A 79 9.19 15.66 -3.56
N TYR A 80 8.98 14.42 -3.09
CA TYR A 80 10.01 13.58 -2.48
C TYR A 80 10.06 12.15 -3.03
N GLY A 81 9.14 11.80 -3.94
CA GLY A 81 9.13 10.50 -4.59
C GLY A 81 10.20 10.38 -5.66
N ASP A 82 10.71 9.17 -5.84
CA ASP A 82 11.65 8.83 -6.91
C ASP A 82 11.39 7.42 -7.45
N SER A 83 12.06 7.08 -8.55
CA SER A 83 11.92 5.77 -9.20
C SER A 83 12.47 4.59 -8.38
N SER A 84 13.27 4.84 -7.34
CA SER A 84 13.92 3.80 -6.52
C SER A 84 13.06 3.33 -5.34
N GLY A 85 12.00 4.07 -4.98
CA GLY A 85 11.11 3.68 -3.88
C GLY A 85 11.52 4.23 -2.51
N SER A 86 12.14 5.42 -2.46
CA SER A 86 12.59 6.03 -1.20
C SER A 86 11.46 6.27 -0.18
N LEU A 87 10.25 6.53 -0.65
CA LEU A 87 9.07 6.71 0.21
C LEU A 87 8.48 5.36 0.60
N LYS A 88 8.29 5.17 1.91
CA LYS A 88 7.56 4.01 2.45
C LYS A 88 6.27 4.43 3.12
N PHE A 89 5.25 3.61 2.92
CA PHE A 89 3.96 3.79 3.55
C PHE A 89 3.49 2.52 4.24
N PHE A 90 2.86 2.71 5.38
CA PHE A 90 2.17 1.66 6.10
C PHE A 90 0.66 1.81 5.92
N VAL A 91 -0.04 0.71 5.62
CA VAL A 91 -1.47 0.68 5.34
C VAL A 91 -2.17 -0.18 6.37
N SER A 92 -3.01 0.45 7.18
CA SER A 92 -3.74 -0.25 8.23
C SER A 92 -5.00 0.50 8.63
N THR A 93 -5.89 -0.20 9.31
CA THR A 93 -7.03 0.37 10.03
C THR A 93 -6.60 1.17 11.27
N TYR A 94 -5.40 0.90 11.80
CA TYR A 94 -4.82 1.55 12.98
C TYR A 94 -3.30 1.72 12.80
N PRO A 95 -2.70 2.82 13.26
CA PRO A 95 -1.29 3.14 12.96
C PRO A 95 -0.29 2.22 13.66
N ASP A 96 -0.65 1.59 14.78
CA ASP A 96 0.24 0.92 15.72
C ASP A 96 0.18 -0.61 15.66
N ARG A 97 -0.54 -1.16 14.67
CA ARG A 97 -0.71 -2.61 14.53
C ARG A 97 -0.88 -3.04 13.07
N PRO A 98 -0.48 -4.27 12.74
CA PRO A 98 -0.71 -4.84 11.42
C PRO A 98 -2.20 -4.83 11.10
N SER A 99 -2.51 -4.63 9.82
CA SER A 99 -3.86 -4.87 9.34
C SER A 99 -4.21 -6.35 9.48
N SER A 100 -5.34 -6.66 10.09
CA SER A 100 -5.77 -8.04 10.37
C SER A 100 -6.10 -8.88 9.11
N GLN A 101 -5.81 -8.37 7.91
CA GLN A 101 -6.33 -8.92 6.65
C GLN A 101 -5.25 -9.48 5.70
N VAL A 102 -3.95 -9.40 6.01
CA VAL A 102 -2.90 -9.65 5.00
C VAL A 102 -2.21 -11.02 5.08
N ASP A 103 -2.61 -11.90 5.99
CA ASP A 103 -2.18 -13.31 5.99
C ASP A 103 -3.32 -14.28 5.69
N GLN A 104 -3.92 -14.15 4.51
CA GLN A 104 -4.63 -15.26 3.88
C GLN A 104 -4.09 -15.55 2.49
N VAL A 105 -2.78 -15.80 2.40
CA VAL A 105 -2.34 -16.86 1.48
C VAL A 105 -2.71 -18.18 2.17
N VAL A 106 -3.98 -18.56 2.06
CA VAL A 106 -4.38 -19.95 2.25
C VAL A 106 -3.67 -20.71 1.14
N PHE A 107 -2.49 -21.26 1.44
CA PHE A 107 -2.02 -22.43 0.73
C PHE A 107 -3.11 -23.48 0.92
N SER A 108 -4.01 -23.60 -0.06
CA SER A 108 -4.91 -24.74 -0.12
C SER A 108 -4.03 -25.92 -0.51
N PRO A 109 -3.75 -26.91 0.36
CA PRO A 109 -3.20 -28.15 -0.10
C PRO A 109 -4.35 -28.90 -0.76
N THR A 110 -4.65 -28.55 -2.01
CA THR A 110 -5.27 -29.55 -2.88
C THR A 110 -4.19 -30.58 -3.19
N TYR A 111 -4.59 -31.85 -3.26
CA TYR A 111 -3.77 -33.06 -3.44
C TYR A 111 -3.25 -33.70 -2.14
N TYR A 112 -4.09 -34.52 -1.49
CA TYR A 112 -3.93 -35.97 -1.45
C TYR A 112 -5.29 -36.63 -1.19
N SER A 113 -6.00 -36.93 -2.29
CA SER A 113 -7.09 -37.90 -2.31
C SER A 113 -6.80 -38.89 -3.41
N ASN A 114 -5.66 -39.58 -3.31
CA ASN A 114 -5.50 -40.84 -4.03
C ASN A 114 -6.03 -41.93 -3.12
N GLY A 115 -7.23 -42.39 -3.45
CA GLY A 115 -7.77 -43.61 -2.90
C GLY A 115 -6.86 -44.80 -3.18
N LEU A 116 -7.03 -45.81 -2.33
CA LEU A 116 -6.87 -47.25 -2.52
C LEU A 116 -6.49 -47.84 -1.16
N TYR A 117 -7.44 -48.50 -0.50
CA TYR A 117 -7.43 -49.92 -0.14
C TYR A 117 -8.80 -50.29 0.44
#